data_AF-A0A2V9F0U5-F1
#
_entry.id   AF-A0A2V9F0U5-F1
#
_cell.length_a   1.000
_cell.length_b   1.000
_cell.length_c   1.000
_cell.angle_alpha   90.00
_cell.angle_beta   90.00
_cell.angle_gamma   90.00
#
_symmetry.space_group_name_H-M   'P 1'
#
loop_
_entity.id
_entity.type
_entity.pdbx_description
1 polymer ?
#
loop_
_entity_poly.entity_id
_entity_poly.type
_entity_poly.pdbx_seq_one_letter_code
_entity_poly.pdbx_strand_id
1 'polypeptide(L)'
;MTSHQKHACFGLRALFLSLALLLGVAVPAQEASVTPPPADSKPATDADFIAAADEVLGQMSQITGLKLVTPLKKSLRSREEIRAYVITQMNEEKNAAERYADQRSAEAFGLLPKGFDLDSFMVNVLTEQVEGLYDPKAREFYIADWSPLGDQRMVMAHELTHALEDQHFQIEAWLRAARPNEDAELARDAVLEGSAMAAMVDYLMLGTGRSLKDLPDFDPSMLIGDLGSTPTLEKAPPFLKDALIFPYIGGLNFSAAVMRNVGWSALSGVFEKPPVSTQQILHPALYRSGKTPANVALPQLEKVLGNNWSKLDENIMGEFGWKEVLKQFLDSERAKNLAAAWEGDRYAVFEHKQTKKPILVARLHLDSEVHAARFFGQYSEALEKKHAERSNLLRRPNFFSFDTPDGGVFLDCLGLECVTLEGTTRDKFDAFIKALDWPLAPQLPEKPGSVPAKTAMIPASGENIVSATFAGLS
;
A
#
# COMPACT_ATOMS: atom_id res chain seq x y z
N MET A 1 -4.08 10.45 -42.16
CA MET A 1 -3.07 10.71 -41.10
C MET A 1 -3.80 10.71 -39.77
N THR A 2 -3.86 9.54 -39.13
CA THR A 2 -4.57 9.29 -37.88
C THR A 2 -3.62 9.52 -36.71
N SER A 3 -3.85 10.60 -35.97
CA SER A 3 -3.16 10.88 -34.70
C SER A 3 -3.76 9.98 -33.61
N HIS A 4 -3.06 8.90 -33.27
CA HIS A 4 -3.31 8.16 -32.04
C HIS A 4 -2.54 8.85 -30.91
N GLN A 5 -3.19 9.76 -30.21
CA GLN A 5 -2.77 10.17 -28.87
C GLN A 5 -2.98 8.96 -27.94
N LYS A 6 -1.89 8.25 -27.63
CA LYS A 6 -1.85 7.30 -26.52
C LYS A 6 -1.78 8.11 -25.24
N HIS A 7 -2.93 8.31 -24.58
CA HIS A 7 -2.95 8.75 -23.18
C HIS A 7 -2.48 7.57 -22.34
N ALA A 8 -1.20 7.54 -22.00
CA ALA A 8 -0.70 6.65 -20.98
C ALA A 8 -1.38 7.03 -19.65
N CYS A 9 -2.18 6.12 -19.13
CA CYS A 9 -2.82 6.24 -17.82
C CYS A 9 -1.80 5.73 -16.81
N PHE A 10 -1.41 6.60 -15.87
CA PHE A 10 -0.41 6.31 -14.85
C PHE A 10 -1.15 6.19 -13.52
N GLY A 11 -0.84 5.13 -12.78
CA GLY A 11 -1.59 4.76 -11.61
C GLY A 11 -1.14 5.42 -10.30
N LEU A 12 -1.68 4.94 -9.16
CA LEU A 12 -1.41 5.27 -7.74
C LEU A 12 0.03 4.89 -7.29
N ARG A 13 1.03 5.18 -8.11
CA ARG A 13 2.44 4.88 -7.85
C ARG A 13 3.01 5.61 -6.62
N ALA A 14 2.31 6.56 -5.95
CA ALA A 14 2.92 7.38 -4.88
C ALA A 14 2.57 6.95 -3.46
N LEU A 15 1.85 5.84 -3.31
CA LEU A 15 1.81 5.20 -2.00
C LEU A 15 2.94 4.22 -1.81
N PHE A 16 3.46 3.74 -2.93
CA PHE A 16 4.66 2.93 -3.05
C PHE A 16 5.59 3.64 -4.02
N LEU A 17 6.01 4.86 -3.67
CA LEU A 17 7.24 5.38 -4.25
C LEU A 17 8.28 4.26 -4.05
N SER A 18 9.03 3.94 -5.10
CA SER A 18 10.18 3.02 -5.05
C SER A 18 11.22 3.63 -4.10
N LEU A 19 10.95 3.48 -2.81
CA LEU A 19 11.66 4.04 -1.67
C LEU A 19 12.82 3.15 -1.26
N ALA A 20 12.97 2.01 -1.92
CA ALA A 20 14.09 1.11 -1.75
C ALA A 20 15.45 1.78 -2.03
N LEU A 21 15.45 2.99 -2.60
CA LEU A 21 16.64 3.79 -2.87
C LEU A 21 16.71 5.09 -2.02
N LEU A 22 15.72 5.33 -1.15
CA LEU A 22 15.51 6.61 -0.46
C LEU A 22 15.16 6.49 1.03
N LEU A 23 14.98 5.28 1.55
CA LEU A 23 14.77 5.06 2.97
C LEU A 23 16.02 4.44 3.56
N GLY A 24 16.81 5.28 4.22
CA GLY A 24 17.87 4.80 5.09
C GLY A 24 17.26 4.04 6.27
N VAL A 25 17.96 3.01 6.75
CA VAL A 25 17.64 2.38 8.03
C VAL A 25 17.93 3.39 9.14
N ALA A 26 16.91 3.82 9.88
CA ALA A 26 17.12 4.60 11.10
C ALA A 26 17.56 3.67 12.24
N VAL A 27 18.68 3.99 12.89
CA VAL A 27 19.16 3.25 14.07
C VAL A 27 18.78 4.06 15.31
N PRO A 28 18.13 3.47 16.32
CA PRO A 28 17.84 4.20 17.54
C PRO A 28 19.14 4.62 18.24
N ALA A 29 19.30 5.92 18.48
CA ALA A 29 20.08 6.37 19.62
C ALA A 29 19.34 5.86 20.86
N GLN A 30 19.86 4.81 21.48
CA GLN A 30 19.31 4.26 22.72
C GLN A 30 19.15 5.40 23.73
N GLU A 31 17.93 5.66 24.22
CA GLU A 31 17.70 6.44 25.45
C GLU A 31 18.23 5.64 26.65
N ALA A 32 19.53 5.33 26.66
CA ALA A 32 20.26 5.31 27.89
C ALA A 32 20.21 6.76 28.39
N SER A 33 19.73 6.97 29.61
CA SER A 33 19.88 8.22 30.36
C SER A 33 21.19 8.89 29.94
N VAL A 34 21.09 9.99 29.20
CA VAL A 34 22.23 10.64 28.54
C VAL A 34 23.17 11.12 29.62
N THR A 35 24.09 10.23 30.00
CA THR A 35 25.36 10.65 30.55
C THR A 35 26.06 11.24 29.33
N PRO A 36 26.49 12.51 29.35
CA PRO A 36 27.19 13.10 28.23
C PRO A 36 28.29 12.15 27.78
N PRO A 37 28.50 11.95 26.46
CA PRO A 37 29.68 11.24 25.98
C PRO A 37 30.91 11.85 26.68
N PRO A 38 31.90 11.05 27.08
CA PRO A 38 33.19 11.60 27.47
C PRO A 38 33.60 12.59 26.37
N ALA A 39 34.03 13.79 26.76
CA ALA A 39 34.33 14.91 25.85
C ALA A 39 35.50 14.65 24.85
N ASP A 40 35.88 13.39 24.64
CA ASP A 40 37.05 12.93 23.94
C ASP A 40 36.77 12.03 22.71
N SER A 41 35.51 11.76 22.35
CA SER A 41 35.22 11.10 21.06
C SER A 41 35.38 12.11 19.92
N LYS A 42 36.53 12.10 19.25
CA LYS A 42 36.76 12.88 18.02
C LYS A 42 35.67 12.57 16.99
N PRO A 43 35.16 13.59 16.28
CA PRO A 43 34.35 13.37 15.07
C PRO A 43 35.12 12.46 14.11
N ALA A 44 34.42 11.49 13.54
CA ALA A 44 34.95 10.64 12.48
C ALA A 44 35.52 11.47 11.35
N THR A 45 36.71 11.12 10.86
CA THR A 45 37.23 11.76 9.63
C THR A 45 36.65 11.06 8.40
N ASP A 46 36.61 11.76 7.26
CA ASP A 46 36.25 11.16 5.96
C ASP A 46 37.04 9.86 5.70
N ALA A 47 38.32 9.82 6.10
CA ALA A 47 39.16 8.63 5.94
C ALA A 47 38.68 7.45 6.80
N ASP A 48 38.25 7.71 8.04
CA ASP A 48 37.70 6.68 8.94
C ASP A 48 36.38 6.12 8.38
N PHE A 49 35.52 7.00 7.85
CA PHE A 49 34.28 6.61 7.17
C PHE A 49 34.55 5.72 5.95
N ILE A 50 35.45 6.14 5.06
CA ILE A 50 35.76 5.41 3.84
C ILE A 50 36.33 4.02 4.15
N ALA A 51 37.20 3.93 5.17
CA ALA A 51 37.76 2.67 5.63
C ALA A 51 36.70 1.74 6.23
N ALA A 52 35.78 2.27 7.06
CA ALA A 52 34.67 1.49 7.61
C ALA A 52 33.75 0.98 6.48
N ALA A 53 33.42 1.83 5.51
CA ALA A 53 32.60 1.44 4.37
C ALA A 53 33.29 0.37 3.49
N ASP A 54 34.62 0.43 3.30
CA ASP A 54 35.37 -0.63 2.60
C ASP A 54 35.34 -1.97 3.36
N GLU A 55 35.49 -1.92 4.68
CA GLU A 55 35.42 -3.11 5.53
C GLU A 55 34.03 -3.76 5.45
N VAL A 56 32.97 -2.95 5.64
CA VAL A 56 31.58 -3.43 5.58
C VAL A 56 31.24 -3.93 4.19
N LEU A 57 31.67 -3.26 3.11
CA LEU A 57 31.48 -3.72 1.74
C LEU A 57 32.13 -5.10 1.51
N GLY A 58 33.34 -5.30 2.05
CA GLY A 58 34.02 -6.59 2.03
C GLY A 58 33.23 -7.68 2.77
N GLN A 59 32.65 -7.35 3.93
CA GLN A 59 31.80 -8.27 4.71
C GLN A 59 30.48 -8.57 3.98
N MET A 60 29.83 -7.58 3.37
CA MET A 60 28.59 -7.78 2.62
C MET A 60 28.83 -8.67 1.39
N SER A 61 29.95 -8.48 0.71
CA SER A 61 30.38 -9.34 -0.40
C SER A 61 30.56 -10.81 0.04
N GLN A 62 31.07 -11.04 1.26
CA GLN A 62 31.20 -12.38 1.83
C GLN A 62 29.85 -12.98 2.24
N ILE A 63 28.98 -12.20 2.88
CA ILE A 63 27.64 -12.63 3.34
C ILE A 63 26.77 -13.00 2.14
N THR A 64 26.62 -12.07 1.20
CA THR A 64 25.72 -12.20 0.05
C THR A 64 26.28 -13.12 -1.04
N GLY A 65 27.61 -13.26 -1.10
CA GLY A 65 28.32 -13.92 -2.21
C GLY A 65 28.43 -13.05 -3.47
N LEU A 66 27.90 -11.83 -3.46
CA LEU A 66 27.99 -10.87 -4.57
C LEU A 66 29.32 -10.12 -4.51
N LYS A 67 30.17 -10.31 -5.51
CA LYS A 67 31.47 -9.64 -5.58
C LYS A 67 31.32 -8.19 -6.03
N LEU A 68 32.11 -7.29 -5.46
CA LEU A 68 32.31 -5.97 -6.03
C LEU A 68 32.96 -6.10 -7.42
N VAL A 69 32.25 -5.67 -8.46
CA VAL A 69 32.69 -5.71 -9.86
C VAL A 69 33.42 -4.43 -10.24
N THR A 70 32.88 -3.28 -9.83
CA THR A 70 33.45 -1.95 -10.07
C THR A 70 33.64 -1.19 -8.77
N PRO A 71 34.68 -0.35 -8.63
CA PRO A 71 34.87 0.49 -7.46
C PRO A 71 33.62 1.34 -7.18
N LEU A 72 33.25 1.40 -5.90
CA LEU A 72 32.10 2.17 -5.42
C LEU A 72 32.55 3.56 -4.98
N LYS A 73 31.90 4.61 -5.48
CA LYS A 73 32.10 5.96 -4.96
C LYS A 73 31.38 6.08 -3.61
N LYS A 74 32.01 6.76 -2.65
CA LYS A 74 31.52 6.89 -1.27
C LYS A 74 31.71 8.32 -0.81
N SER A 75 30.70 8.94 -0.24
CA SER A 75 30.82 10.30 0.31
C SER A 75 29.95 10.51 1.54
N LEU A 76 30.37 11.45 2.39
CA LEU A 76 29.50 12.06 3.39
C LEU A 76 28.61 13.10 2.72
N ARG A 77 27.38 13.27 3.22
CA ARG A 77 26.42 14.27 2.74
C ARG A 77 25.77 15.01 3.90
N SER A 78 25.60 16.31 3.72
CA SER A 78 24.82 17.13 4.65
C SER A 78 23.33 16.88 4.50
N ARG A 79 22.54 17.29 5.49
CA ARG A 79 21.09 17.15 5.47
C ARG A 79 20.44 17.92 4.30
N GLU A 80 20.99 19.07 3.96
CA GLU A 80 20.54 19.89 2.83
C GLU A 80 20.80 19.19 1.49
N GLU A 81 21.94 18.52 1.35
CA GLU A 81 22.26 17.73 0.15
C GLU A 81 21.33 16.53 0.02
N ILE A 82 21.06 15.81 1.11
CA ILE A 82 20.11 14.70 1.14
C ILE A 82 18.69 15.18 0.79
N ARG A 83 18.24 16.31 1.35
CA ARG A 83 16.94 16.90 1.01
C ARG A 83 16.85 17.25 -0.49
N ALA A 84 17.90 17.85 -1.04
CA ALA A 84 17.94 18.20 -2.47
C ALA A 84 17.93 16.95 -3.35
N TYR A 85 18.61 15.88 -2.93
CA TYR A 85 18.57 14.58 -3.58
C TYR A 85 17.16 13.99 -3.58
N VAL A 86 16.49 13.91 -2.41
CA VAL A 86 15.10 13.43 -2.28
C VAL A 86 14.16 14.18 -3.22
N ILE A 87 14.22 15.52 -3.23
CA ILE A 87 13.39 16.34 -4.12
C ILE A 87 13.68 16.03 -5.60
N THR A 88 14.94 15.81 -5.96
CA THR A 88 15.32 15.47 -7.33
C THR A 88 14.76 14.11 -7.72
N GLN A 89 14.94 13.08 -6.89
CA GLN A 89 14.42 11.74 -7.16
C GLN A 89 12.89 11.72 -7.27
N MET A 90 12.17 12.41 -6.39
CA MET A 90 10.70 12.50 -6.49
C MET A 90 10.23 13.15 -7.80
N ASN A 91 11.00 14.08 -8.37
CA ASN A 91 10.69 14.72 -9.65
C ASN A 91 11.14 13.90 -10.87
N GLU A 92 12.20 13.11 -10.75
CA GLU A 92 12.62 12.18 -11.80
C GLU A 92 11.68 10.97 -11.90
N GLU A 93 11.18 10.49 -10.76
CA GLU A 93 10.29 9.35 -10.70
C GLU A 93 8.90 9.69 -11.22
N LYS A 94 8.40 10.91 -10.91
CA LYS A 94 7.05 11.34 -11.30
C LYS A 94 6.97 12.81 -11.63
N ASN A 95 6.14 13.12 -12.62
CA ASN A 95 5.73 14.49 -12.88
C ASN A 95 4.55 14.92 -11.97
N ALA A 96 4.25 16.22 -11.97
CA ALA A 96 3.22 16.80 -11.10
C ALA A 96 1.79 16.25 -11.35
N ALA A 97 1.46 15.85 -12.57
CA ALA A 97 0.15 15.28 -12.87
C ALA A 97 0.00 13.85 -12.34
N GLU A 98 1.09 13.08 -12.35
CA GLU A 98 1.13 11.75 -11.74
C GLU A 98 0.97 11.86 -10.22
N ARG A 99 1.77 12.70 -9.55
CA ARG A 99 1.66 12.93 -8.09
C ARG A 99 0.28 13.42 -7.65
N TYR A 100 -0.32 14.28 -8.47
CA TYR A 100 -1.70 14.69 -8.26
C TYR A 100 -2.68 13.51 -8.36
N ALA A 101 -2.57 12.67 -9.39
CA ALA A 101 -3.42 11.50 -9.54
C ALA A 101 -3.30 10.56 -8.33
N ASP A 102 -2.09 10.31 -7.83
CA ASP A 102 -1.89 9.46 -6.66
C ASP A 102 -2.60 9.97 -5.42
N GLN A 103 -2.39 11.25 -5.10
CA GLN A 103 -3.02 11.86 -3.94
C GLN A 103 -4.54 11.78 -4.06
N ARG A 104 -5.09 12.09 -5.24
CA ARG A 104 -6.54 12.07 -5.48
C ARG A 104 -7.11 10.66 -5.39
N SER A 105 -6.39 9.65 -5.85
CA SER A 105 -6.82 8.26 -5.75
C SER A 105 -6.74 7.76 -4.31
N ALA A 106 -5.69 8.11 -3.56
CA ALA A 106 -5.56 7.80 -2.13
C ALA A 106 -6.71 8.42 -1.30
N GLU A 107 -7.04 9.68 -1.57
CA GLU A 107 -8.19 10.37 -0.99
C GLU A 107 -9.51 9.70 -1.40
N ALA A 108 -9.64 9.25 -2.66
CA ALA A 108 -10.84 8.57 -3.15
C ALA A 108 -11.07 7.23 -2.45
N PHE A 109 -10.01 6.47 -2.12
CA PHE A 109 -10.11 5.27 -1.30
C PHE A 109 -10.34 5.56 0.19
N GLY A 110 -10.11 6.81 0.64
CA GLY A 110 -10.16 7.21 2.04
C GLY A 110 -8.90 6.87 2.83
N LEU A 111 -7.79 6.62 2.13
CA LEU A 111 -6.48 6.32 2.69
C LEU A 111 -5.72 7.58 3.15
N LEU A 112 -6.02 8.72 2.52
CA LEU A 112 -5.53 10.05 2.92
C LEU A 112 -6.69 10.97 3.27
N PRO A 113 -6.53 11.87 4.27
CA PRO A 113 -7.46 12.97 4.49
C PRO A 113 -7.56 13.87 3.25
N LYS A 114 -8.77 14.40 2.97
CA LYS A 114 -8.98 15.36 1.88
C LYS A 114 -8.06 16.58 2.05
N GLY A 115 -7.27 16.89 1.02
CA GLY A 115 -6.38 18.05 1.00
C GLY A 115 -5.08 17.87 1.79
N PHE A 116 -4.71 16.64 2.14
CA PHE A 116 -3.42 16.33 2.74
C PHE A 116 -2.27 16.73 1.80
N ASP A 117 -1.27 17.46 2.30
CA ASP A 117 -0.10 17.85 1.49
C ASP A 117 0.91 16.70 1.43
N LEU A 118 0.64 15.76 0.50
CA LEU A 118 1.43 14.54 0.36
C LEU A 118 2.88 14.84 -0.06
N ASP A 119 3.10 15.72 -1.04
CA ASP A 119 4.43 16.03 -1.56
C ASP A 119 5.33 16.60 -0.45
N SER A 120 4.88 17.62 0.29
CA SER A 120 5.67 18.20 1.36
C SER A 120 5.89 17.21 2.50
N PHE A 121 4.88 16.40 2.83
CA PHE A 121 5.00 15.36 3.84
C PHE A 121 6.08 14.34 3.46
N MET A 122 6.04 13.82 2.23
CA MET A 122 7.00 12.85 1.72
C MET A 122 8.42 13.40 1.69
N VAL A 123 8.63 14.64 1.24
CA VAL A 123 9.97 15.26 1.29
C VAL A 123 10.49 15.31 2.73
N ASN A 124 9.64 15.68 3.70
CA ASN A 124 10.06 15.82 5.09
C ASN A 124 10.36 14.49 5.76
N VAL A 125 9.49 13.48 5.60
CA VAL A 125 9.68 12.16 6.22
C VAL A 125 10.91 11.46 5.64
N LEU A 126 11.11 11.50 4.31
CA LEU A 126 12.29 10.92 3.67
C LEU A 126 13.57 11.65 4.08
N THR A 127 13.56 12.99 4.11
CA THR A 127 14.74 13.76 4.58
C THR A 127 15.07 13.47 6.06
N GLU A 128 14.08 13.15 6.88
CA GLU A 128 14.29 12.81 8.30
C GLU A 128 14.84 11.40 8.48
N GLN A 129 14.40 10.43 7.66
CA GLN A 129 14.74 9.02 7.82
C GLN A 129 16.06 8.61 7.16
N VAL A 130 16.55 9.36 6.18
CA VAL A 130 17.81 9.01 5.50
C VAL A 130 19.00 9.23 6.42
N GLU A 131 19.53 8.14 6.97
CA GLU A 131 20.86 8.09 7.60
C GLU A 131 21.96 7.67 6.62
N GLY A 132 21.59 6.98 5.54
CA GLY A 132 22.45 6.62 4.41
C GLY A 132 21.59 6.20 3.23
N LEU A 133 22.15 6.25 2.03
CA LEU A 133 21.49 5.73 0.83
C LEU A 133 22.52 5.33 -0.23
N TYR A 134 22.20 4.31 -1.03
CA TYR A 134 22.90 4.02 -2.28
C TYR A 134 22.13 4.57 -3.49
N ASP A 135 22.82 5.36 -4.32
CA ASP A 135 22.29 5.89 -5.59
C ASP A 135 22.79 5.04 -6.77
N PRO A 136 21.91 4.24 -7.43
CA PRO A 136 22.30 3.38 -8.55
C PRO A 136 22.66 4.18 -9.81
N LYS A 137 22.11 5.39 -9.97
CA LYS A 137 22.38 6.24 -11.14
C LYS A 137 23.76 6.87 -11.04
N ALA A 138 24.12 7.39 -9.87
CA ALA A 138 25.47 7.89 -9.60
C ALA A 138 26.48 6.78 -9.29
N ARG A 139 25.99 5.56 -8.96
CA ARG A 139 26.77 4.45 -8.40
C ARG A 139 27.60 4.89 -7.21
N GLU A 140 26.93 5.57 -6.29
CA GLU A 140 27.53 6.23 -5.16
C GLU A 140 26.77 5.92 -3.88
N PHE A 141 27.51 5.53 -2.84
CA PHE A 141 26.99 5.38 -1.49
C PHE A 141 27.19 6.68 -0.72
N TYR A 142 26.11 7.20 -0.16
CA TYR A 142 26.08 8.38 0.69
C TYR A 142 25.77 7.99 2.13
N ILE A 143 26.39 8.68 3.09
CA ILE A 143 25.97 8.63 4.49
C ILE A 143 25.77 10.04 5.04
N ALA A 144 24.83 10.16 5.96
CA ALA A 144 24.57 11.38 6.71
C ALA A 144 25.78 11.74 7.59
N ASP A 145 26.27 12.97 7.50
CA ASP A 145 27.41 13.46 8.28
C ASP A 145 27.12 13.74 9.77
N TRP A 146 25.87 13.56 10.20
CA TRP A 146 25.39 13.87 11.56
C TRP A 146 25.14 12.65 12.45
N SER A 147 25.37 11.42 11.96
CA SER A 147 25.19 10.18 12.74
C SER A 147 26.53 9.61 13.25
N PRO A 148 26.62 9.07 14.48
CA PRO A 148 27.85 8.45 14.99
C PRO A 148 28.26 7.21 14.16
N LEU A 149 29.58 7.01 13.95
CA LEU A 149 30.13 5.88 13.17
C LEU A 149 29.67 4.49 13.63
N GLY A 150 29.41 4.31 14.93
CA GLY A 150 28.97 3.03 15.48
C GLY A 150 27.59 2.61 14.93
N ASP A 151 26.69 3.59 14.82
CA ASP A 151 25.31 3.41 14.35
C ASP A 151 25.29 3.28 12.82
N GLN A 152 26.22 3.98 12.15
CA GLN A 152 26.38 3.96 10.70
C GLN A 152 26.76 2.59 10.12
N ARG A 153 27.43 1.70 10.85
CA ARG A 153 27.86 0.40 10.30
C ARG A 153 26.69 -0.51 9.91
N MET A 154 25.58 -0.44 10.63
CA MET A 154 24.36 -1.18 10.27
C MET A 154 23.74 -0.61 9.00
N VAL A 155 23.65 0.72 8.90
CA VAL A 155 23.18 1.43 7.71
C VAL A 155 24.07 1.10 6.50
N MET A 156 25.39 1.12 6.67
CA MET A 156 26.34 0.70 5.64
C MET A 156 26.07 -0.74 5.18
N ALA A 157 25.78 -1.68 6.09
CA ALA A 157 25.51 -3.06 5.71
C ALA A 157 24.27 -3.19 4.81
N HIS A 158 23.21 -2.43 5.12
CA HIS A 158 22.00 -2.33 4.29
C HIS A 158 22.31 -1.72 2.91
N GLU A 159 22.84 -0.49 2.88
CA GLU A 159 23.04 0.26 1.63
C GLU A 159 24.12 -0.36 0.72
N LEU A 160 25.19 -0.90 1.29
CA LEU A 160 26.24 -1.56 0.51
C LEU A 160 25.77 -2.90 -0.05
N THR A 161 24.71 -3.51 0.51
CA THR A 161 24.04 -4.65 -0.12
C THR A 161 23.36 -4.21 -1.42
N HIS A 162 22.62 -3.10 -1.43
CA HIS A 162 22.06 -2.55 -2.66
C HIS A 162 23.13 -2.20 -3.69
N ALA A 163 24.27 -1.66 -3.25
CA ALA A 163 25.39 -1.38 -4.15
C ALA A 163 25.94 -2.64 -4.83
N LEU A 164 26.00 -3.77 -4.11
CA LEU A 164 26.37 -5.06 -4.69
C LEU A 164 25.27 -5.59 -5.61
N GLU A 165 24.00 -5.51 -5.20
CA GLU A 165 22.86 -5.95 -6.01
C GLU A 165 22.76 -5.21 -7.34
N ASP A 166 22.97 -3.89 -7.37
CA ASP A 166 22.96 -3.10 -8.60
C ASP A 166 24.01 -3.58 -9.61
N GLN A 167 25.22 -3.89 -9.14
CA GLN A 167 26.30 -4.35 -10.01
C GLN A 167 26.05 -5.72 -10.65
N HIS A 168 25.14 -6.53 -10.09
CA HIS A 168 24.80 -7.87 -10.60
C HIS A 168 23.44 -7.92 -11.30
N PHE A 169 22.47 -7.13 -10.84
CA PHE A 169 21.07 -7.25 -11.26
C PHE A 169 20.50 -5.99 -11.92
N GLN A 170 21.25 -4.88 -11.95
CA GLN A 170 20.79 -3.59 -12.52
C GLN A 170 19.45 -3.17 -11.90
N ILE A 171 19.45 -2.96 -10.58
CA ILE A 171 18.24 -2.89 -9.75
C ILE A 171 17.25 -1.81 -10.22
N GLU A 172 17.73 -0.69 -10.77
CA GLU A 172 16.86 0.36 -11.32
C GLU A 172 16.04 -0.15 -12.52
N ALA A 173 16.69 -0.85 -13.47
CA ALA A 173 16.01 -1.45 -14.62
C ALA A 173 15.11 -2.62 -14.19
N TRP A 174 15.56 -3.39 -13.20
CA TRP A 174 14.83 -4.52 -12.65
C TRP A 174 13.54 -4.07 -11.94
N LEU A 175 13.57 -3.03 -11.11
CA LEU A 175 12.37 -2.45 -10.49
C LEU A 175 11.40 -1.94 -11.56
N ARG A 176 11.89 -1.12 -12.50
CA ARG A 176 11.07 -0.52 -13.57
C ARG A 176 10.42 -1.55 -14.49
N ALA A 177 10.96 -2.76 -14.60
CA ALA A 177 10.38 -3.81 -15.42
C ALA A 177 9.04 -4.36 -14.88
N ALA A 178 8.60 -4.00 -13.67
CA ALA A 178 7.24 -4.26 -13.19
C ALA A 178 6.21 -3.24 -13.72
N ARG A 179 6.66 -2.10 -14.27
CA ARG A 179 5.76 -1.04 -14.73
C ARG A 179 4.84 -1.52 -15.86
N PRO A 180 3.57 -1.08 -15.88
CA PRO A 180 2.95 -0.09 -14.98
C PRO A 180 2.19 -0.70 -13.79
N ASN A 181 2.48 -1.93 -13.34
CA ASN A 181 1.75 -2.59 -12.26
C ASN A 181 2.34 -2.24 -10.89
N GLU A 182 1.64 -1.43 -10.11
CA GLU A 182 2.13 -0.93 -8.81
C GLU A 182 2.23 -2.00 -7.72
N ASP A 183 1.30 -2.95 -7.69
CA ASP A 183 1.38 -4.09 -6.78
C ASP A 183 2.64 -4.94 -7.05
N ALA A 184 3.00 -5.10 -8.33
CA ALA A 184 4.23 -5.78 -8.72
C ALA A 184 5.48 -4.93 -8.48
N GLU A 185 5.42 -3.60 -8.66
CA GLU A 185 6.50 -2.67 -8.31
C GLU A 185 6.80 -2.77 -6.80
N LEU A 186 5.79 -2.65 -5.95
CA LEU A 186 5.90 -2.80 -4.50
C LEU A 186 6.42 -4.18 -4.07
N ALA A 187 6.01 -5.24 -4.77
CA ALA A 187 6.53 -6.58 -4.51
C ALA A 187 8.04 -6.67 -4.78
N ARG A 188 8.52 -5.98 -5.82
CA ARG A 188 9.95 -5.92 -6.15
C ARG A 188 10.72 -5.02 -5.20
N ASP A 189 10.16 -3.89 -4.77
CA ASP A 189 10.73 -3.07 -3.70
C ASP A 189 10.91 -3.91 -2.42
N ALA A 190 9.92 -4.71 -2.06
CA ALA A 190 10.02 -5.61 -0.90
C ALA A 190 11.10 -6.68 -1.05
N VAL A 191 11.38 -7.18 -2.26
CA VAL A 191 12.52 -8.09 -2.45
C VAL A 191 13.84 -7.37 -2.19
N LEU A 192 14.00 -6.17 -2.73
CA LEU A 192 15.23 -5.38 -2.62
C LEU A 192 15.50 -4.97 -1.17
N GLU A 193 14.51 -4.39 -0.49
CA GLU A 193 14.63 -4.06 0.93
C GLU A 193 14.76 -5.30 1.81
N GLY A 194 14.03 -6.36 1.46
CA GLY A 194 14.07 -7.62 2.19
C GLY A 194 15.44 -8.30 2.14
N SER A 195 16.13 -8.27 1.00
CA SER A 195 17.47 -8.83 0.87
C SER A 195 18.51 -7.97 1.61
N ALA A 196 18.44 -6.65 1.52
CA ALA A 196 19.32 -5.77 2.30
C ALA A 196 19.12 -5.93 3.81
N MET A 197 17.87 -6.03 4.28
CA MET A 197 17.57 -6.34 5.67
C MET A 197 18.09 -7.72 6.09
N ALA A 198 18.00 -8.73 5.22
CA ALA A 198 18.56 -10.05 5.50
C ALA A 198 20.09 -10.01 5.63
N ALA A 199 20.77 -9.24 4.79
CA ALA A 199 22.21 -9.02 4.86
C ALA A 199 22.61 -8.30 6.14
N MET A 200 21.83 -7.28 6.53
CA MET A 200 22.02 -6.56 7.78
C MET A 200 21.88 -7.48 9.00
N VAL A 201 20.90 -8.40 9.02
CA VAL A 201 20.79 -9.41 10.09
C VAL A 201 22.03 -10.30 10.14
N ASP A 202 22.44 -10.86 9.01
CA ASP A 202 23.62 -11.73 8.94
C ASP A 202 24.90 -10.99 9.34
N TYR A 203 25.01 -9.71 9.00
CA TYR A 203 26.09 -8.83 9.43
C TYR A 203 26.14 -8.68 10.95
N LEU A 204 25.01 -8.39 11.57
CA LEU A 204 24.90 -8.29 13.04
C LEU A 204 25.23 -9.60 13.75
N MET A 205 25.06 -10.73 13.06
CA MET A 205 25.36 -12.06 13.59
C MET A 205 26.75 -12.59 13.24
N LEU A 206 27.56 -11.86 12.46
CA LEU A 206 28.83 -12.34 11.91
C LEU A 206 29.76 -12.95 12.98
N GLY A 207 29.86 -12.30 14.15
CA GLY A 207 30.71 -12.74 15.27
C GLY A 207 30.17 -13.95 16.05
N THR A 208 28.93 -14.37 15.80
CA THR A 208 28.26 -15.47 16.52
C THR A 208 28.38 -16.83 15.82
N GLY A 209 28.81 -16.84 14.55
CA GLY A 209 28.82 -18.05 13.70
C GLY A 209 27.43 -18.53 13.29
N ARG A 210 26.39 -17.71 13.50
CA ARG A 210 24.99 -17.95 13.07
C ARG A 210 24.58 -16.91 12.03
N SER A 211 23.47 -17.19 11.35
CA SER A 211 22.82 -16.34 10.35
C SER A 211 21.30 -16.41 10.46
N LEU A 212 20.59 -15.59 9.69
CA LEU A 212 19.13 -15.54 9.61
C LEU A 212 18.52 -16.91 9.30
N LYS A 213 19.17 -17.73 8.46
CA LYS A 213 18.69 -19.10 8.17
C LYS A 213 18.65 -20.01 9.41
N ASP A 214 19.44 -19.68 10.44
CA ASP A 214 19.55 -20.42 11.71
C ASP A 214 18.58 -19.87 12.78
N LEU A 215 17.66 -18.98 12.39
CA LEU A 215 16.64 -18.35 13.23
C LEU A 215 15.23 -18.64 12.67
N PRO A 216 14.65 -19.82 12.93
CA PRO A 216 13.34 -20.20 12.38
C PRO A 216 12.18 -19.37 12.92
N ASP A 217 12.31 -18.83 14.13
CA ASP A 217 11.32 -18.00 14.82
C ASP A 217 11.73 -16.53 14.88
N PHE A 218 12.53 -16.08 13.90
CA PHE A 218 12.91 -14.68 13.81
C PHE A 218 11.67 -13.81 13.60
N ASP A 219 11.49 -12.82 14.47
CA ASP A 219 10.48 -11.79 14.32
C ASP A 219 11.15 -10.51 13.79
N PRO A 220 10.95 -10.13 12.52
CA PRO A 220 11.49 -8.91 11.93
C PRO A 220 11.19 -7.64 12.72
N SER A 221 10.09 -7.60 13.49
CA SER A 221 9.75 -6.43 14.30
C SER A 221 10.80 -6.11 15.36
N MET A 222 11.65 -7.08 15.73
CA MET A 222 12.75 -6.88 16.65
C MET A 222 13.88 -6.02 16.08
N LEU A 223 14.07 -6.01 14.75
CA LEU A 223 15.03 -5.11 14.09
C LEU A 223 14.47 -3.71 13.91
N ILE A 224 13.14 -3.61 13.84
CA ILE A 224 12.48 -2.35 13.56
C ILE A 224 12.71 -1.37 14.68
N GLY A 225 12.70 -1.81 15.95
CA GLY A 225 12.79 -0.91 17.09
C GLY A 225 11.99 0.38 16.84
N ASP A 226 12.73 1.48 16.72
CA ASP A 226 12.26 2.87 16.55
C ASP A 226 12.17 3.38 15.10
N LEU A 227 12.36 2.54 14.05
CA LEU A 227 12.14 2.91 12.62
C LEU A 227 10.75 3.55 12.41
N GLY A 228 9.79 3.18 13.27
CA GLY A 228 8.42 3.68 13.29
C GLY A 228 8.17 4.96 14.10
N SER A 229 9.20 5.56 14.71
CA SER A 229 9.06 6.52 15.80
C SER A 229 9.72 7.88 15.54
N THR A 230 10.06 8.20 14.28
CA THR A 230 10.49 9.57 13.98
C THR A 230 9.29 10.53 14.13
N PRO A 231 9.50 11.75 14.67
CA PRO A 231 8.41 12.71 14.90
C PRO A 231 7.53 13.02 13.67
N THR A 232 8.07 12.93 12.44
CA THR A 232 7.26 13.12 11.23
C THR A 232 6.48 11.86 10.88
N LEU A 233 7.09 10.67 10.98
CA LEU A 233 6.41 9.40 10.69
C LEU A 233 5.27 9.12 11.66
N GLU A 234 5.40 9.49 12.93
CA GLU A 234 4.32 9.37 13.93
C GLU A 234 3.06 10.17 13.56
N LYS A 235 3.23 11.25 12.78
CA LYS A 235 2.12 12.08 12.29
C LYS A 235 1.57 11.62 10.95
N ALA A 236 2.17 10.58 10.35
CA ALA A 236 1.71 10.04 9.09
C ALA A 236 0.29 9.47 9.22
N PRO A 237 -0.58 9.68 8.22
CA PRO A 237 -1.74 8.81 8.02
C PRO A 237 -1.32 7.34 8.12
N PRO A 238 -2.11 6.46 8.80
CA PRO A 238 -1.69 5.09 9.10
C PRO A 238 -1.18 4.33 7.88
N PHE A 239 -1.86 4.50 6.76
CA PHE A 239 -1.48 3.86 5.51
C PHE A 239 -0.12 4.29 4.97
N LEU A 240 0.25 5.57 5.06
CA LEU A 240 1.61 5.99 4.67
C LEU A 240 2.65 5.29 5.53
N LYS A 241 2.41 5.19 6.83
CA LYS A 241 3.32 4.46 7.73
C LYS A 241 3.46 3.00 7.32
N ASP A 242 2.35 2.30 7.07
CA ASP A 242 2.38 0.89 6.67
C ASP A 242 3.06 0.70 5.30
N ALA A 243 2.83 1.60 4.35
CA ALA A 243 3.42 1.54 3.01
C ALA A 243 4.94 1.77 3.03
N LEU A 244 5.43 2.67 3.88
CA LEU A 244 6.86 2.92 4.09
C LEU A 244 7.57 1.71 4.72
N ILE A 245 6.89 0.99 5.62
CA ILE A 245 7.49 -0.12 6.39
C ILE A 245 7.37 -1.47 5.67
N PHE A 246 6.35 -1.65 4.83
CA PHE A 246 6.06 -2.93 4.20
C PHE A 246 7.24 -3.54 3.43
N PRO A 247 7.99 -2.79 2.58
CA PRO A 247 9.11 -3.36 1.84
C PRO A 247 10.16 -4.03 2.75
N TYR A 248 10.48 -3.42 3.89
CA TYR A 248 11.43 -3.95 4.86
C TYR A 248 10.94 -5.25 5.50
N ILE A 249 9.69 -5.26 5.97
CA ILE A 249 9.19 -6.31 6.86
C ILE A 249 8.53 -7.44 6.11
N GLY A 250 7.70 -7.11 5.13
CA GLY A 250 7.22 -8.08 4.16
C GLY A 250 8.40 -8.70 3.41
N GLY A 251 9.35 -7.86 2.99
CA GLY A 251 10.57 -8.29 2.32
C GLY A 251 11.44 -9.22 3.15
N LEU A 252 11.78 -8.86 4.38
CA LEU A 252 12.64 -9.69 5.22
C LEU A 252 11.99 -11.05 5.52
N ASN A 253 10.68 -11.07 5.80
CA ASN A 253 9.93 -12.32 5.96
C ASN A 253 10.00 -13.18 4.69
N PHE A 254 9.84 -12.57 3.52
CA PHE A 254 9.96 -13.24 2.24
C PHE A 254 11.37 -13.79 2.00
N SER A 255 12.41 -12.96 2.18
CA SER A 255 13.82 -13.35 2.03
C SER A 255 14.19 -14.50 2.97
N ALA A 256 13.81 -14.43 4.25
CA ALA A 256 14.00 -15.51 5.21
C ALA A 256 13.33 -16.81 4.76
N ALA A 257 12.10 -16.74 4.23
CA ALA A 257 11.36 -17.90 3.73
C ALA A 257 11.99 -18.53 2.48
N VAL A 258 12.56 -17.71 1.59
CA VAL A 258 13.31 -18.16 0.40
C VAL A 258 14.65 -18.80 0.80
N MET A 259 15.36 -18.20 1.76
CA MET A 259 16.71 -18.62 2.16
C MET A 259 16.74 -19.85 3.07
N ARG A 260 15.65 -20.20 3.76
CA ARG A 260 15.60 -21.17 4.88
C ARG A 260 16.43 -22.47 4.69
N ASN A 261 16.50 -23.02 3.48
CA ASN A 261 17.20 -24.30 3.22
C ASN A 261 18.46 -24.17 2.35
N VAL A 262 18.65 -23.04 1.66
CA VAL A 262 19.67 -22.87 0.61
C VAL A 262 20.65 -21.75 0.96
N GLY A 263 20.22 -20.76 1.75
CA GLY A 263 20.97 -19.55 2.04
C GLY A 263 20.93 -18.55 0.89
N TRP A 264 21.93 -17.67 0.86
CA TRP A 264 22.02 -16.52 -0.05
C TRP A 264 21.92 -16.85 -1.54
N SER A 265 22.42 -18.01 -1.98
CA SER A 265 22.34 -18.39 -3.39
C SER A 265 20.90 -18.59 -3.90
N ALA A 266 19.90 -18.73 -3.02
CA ALA A 266 18.50 -18.76 -3.43
C ALA A 266 17.96 -17.38 -3.82
N LEU A 267 18.50 -16.29 -3.25
CA LEU A 267 18.02 -14.92 -3.53
C LEU A 267 18.35 -14.48 -4.95
N SER A 268 19.48 -14.89 -5.52
CA SER A 268 19.81 -14.59 -6.92
C SER A 268 18.72 -15.09 -7.89
N GLY A 269 18.09 -16.23 -7.60
CA GLY A 269 16.97 -16.76 -8.39
C GLY A 269 15.70 -15.91 -8.31
N VAL A 270 15.53 -15.12 -7.24
CA VAL A 270 14.42 -14.17 -7.10
C VAL A 270 14.60 -12.99 -8.06
N PHE A 271 15.83 -12.51 -8.26
CA PHE A 271 16.11 -11.46 -9.25
C PHE A 271 15.87 -11.95 -10.68
N GLU A 272 16.10 -13.23 -10.98
CA GLU A 272 15.77 -13.83 -12.28
C GLU A 272 14.26 -14.06 -12.47
N LYS A 273 13.55 -14.45 -11.41
CA LYS A 273 12.11 -14.69 -11.41
C LYS A 273 11.45 -13.87 -10.29
N PRO A 274 11.21 -12.56 -10.50
CA PRO A 274 10.66 -11.69 -9.47
C PRO A 274 9.23 -12.10 -9.08
N PRO A 275 8.82 -11.83 -7.82
CA PRO A 275 7.41 -11.91 -7.47
C PRO A 275 6.60 -10.91 -8.30
N VAL A 276 5.35 -11.28 -8.58
CA VAL A 276 4.44 -10.52 -9.46
C VAL A 276 3.34 -9.78 -8.70
N SER A 277 3.30 -9.91 -7.38
CA SER A 277 2.31 -9.27 -6.51
C SER A 277 2.76 -9.23 -5.05
N THR A 278 2.24 -8.29 -4.27
CA THR A 278 2.47 -8.27 -2.80
C THR A 278 1.92 -9.49 -2.10
N GLN A 279 0.91 -10.16 -2.67
CA GLN A 279 0.44 -11.44 -2.18
C GLN A 279 1.56 -12.50 -2.15
N GLN A 280 2.45 -12.51 -3.15
CA GLN A 280 3.58 -13.45 -3.16
C GLN A 280 4.64 -13.12 -2.10
N ILE A 281 4.78 -11.84 -1.73
CA ILE A 281 5.61 -11.40 -0.60
C ILE A 281 5.00 -11.83 0.73
N LEU A 282 3.70 -11.56 0.91
CA LEU A 282 2.94 -11.91 2.12
C LEU A 282 2.81 -13.42 2.31
N HIS A 283 2.75 -14.18 1.21
CA HIS A 283 2.61 -15.64 1.20
C HIS A 283 3.68 -16.29 0.32
N PRO A 284 4.92 -16.49 0.82
CA PRO A 284 6.02 -17.04 0.02
C PRO A 284 5.75 -18.44 -0.57
N ALA A 285 4.79 -19.19 -0.02
CA ALA A 285 4.33 -20.45 -0.60
C ALA A 285 3.70 -20.27 -2.00
N LEU A 286 2.98 -19.16 -2.23
CA LEU A 286 2.38 -18.84 -3.52
C LEU A 286 3.46 -18.53 -4.56
N TYR A 287 4.48 -17.76 -4.19
CA TYR A 287 5.66 -17.54 -5.03
C TYR A 287 6.33 -18.86 -5.45
N ARG A 288 6.60 -19.75 -4.48
CA ARG A 288 7.22 -21.06 -4.76
C ARG A 288 6.38 -21.95 -5.67
N SER A 289 5.05 -21.90 -5.53
CA SER A 289 4.13 -22.65 -6.41
C SER A 289 4.01 -22.04 -7.82
N GLY A 290 4.46 -20.79 -8.01
CA GLY A 290 4.28 -20.06 -9.25
C GLY A 290 2.85 -19.55 -9.47
N LYS A 291 2.00 -19.52 -8.43
CA LYS A 291 0.64 -18.99 -8.53
C LYS A 291 0.67 -17.50 -8.80
N THR A 292 -0.02 -17.05 -9.82
CA THR A 292 -0.14 -15.63 -10.20
C THR A 292 -1.58 -15.16 -10.09
N PRO A 293 -1.83 -13.86 -9.80
CA PRO A 293 -3.18 -13.30 -9.78
C PRO A 293 -3.90 -13.44 -11.13
N ALA A 294 -5.23 -13.49 -11.08
CA ALA A 294 -6.11 -13.37 -12.23
C ALA A 294 -5.97 -11.98 -12.88
N ASN A 295 -6.06 -11.95 -14.21
CA ASN A 295 -6.07 -10.69 -14.96
C ASN A 295 -7.46 -10.06 -14.91
N VAL A 296 -7.60 -8.98 -14.14
CA VAL A 296 -8.85 -8.23 -13.99
C VAL A 296 -8.83 -6.98 -14.86
N ALA A 297 -9.89 -6.76 -15.63
CA ALA A 297 -10.05 -5.59 -16.51
C ALA A 297 -11.32 -4.80 -16.18
N LEU A 298 -11.24 -3.48 -16.40
CA LEU A 298 -12.39 -2.59 -16.36
C LEU A 298 -12.91 -2.34 -17.80
N PRO A 299 -14.23 -2.17 -18.00
CA PRO A 299 -14.78 -1.73 -19.26
C PRO A 299 -14.36 -0.28 -19.57
N GLN A 300 -14.51 0.15 -20.84
CA GLN A 300 -14.21 1.52 -21.25
C GLN A 300 -15.22 2.53 -20.67
N LEU A 301 -14.92 3.02 -19.48
CA LEU A 301 -15.79 3.91 -18.69
C LEU A 301 -15.88 5.33 -19.24
N GLU A 302 -14.92 5.79 -20.03
CA GLU A 302 -14.90 7.15 -20.57
C GLU A 302 -16.16 7.45 -21.41
N LYS A 303 -16.65 6.45 -22.15
CA LYS A 303 -17.90 6.55 -22.93
C LYS A 303 -19.14 6.58 -22.04
N VAL A 304 -19.10 5.87 -20.91
CA VAL A 304 -20.19 5.80 -19.94
C VAL A 304 -20.31 7.12 -19.18
N LEU A 305 -19.19 7.66 -18.69
CA LEU A 305 -19.13 8.88 -17.89
C LEU A 305 -19.32 10.16 -18.71
N GLY A 306 -18.85 10.16 -19.97
CA GLY A 306 -18.96 11.29 -20.89
C GLY A 306 -17.82 12.30 -20.76
N ASN A 307 -17.84 13.32 -21.63
CA ASN A 307 -16.69 14.20 -21.88
C ASN A 307 -16.30 15.14 -20.73
N ASN A 308 -17.11 15.24 -19.68
CA ASN A 308 -16.83 16.09 -18.52
C ASN A 308 -15.90 15.42 -17.49
N TRP A 309 -15.57 14.14 -17.70
CA TRP A 309 -14.69 13.37 -16.83
C TRP A 309 -13.34 13.14 -17.51
N SER A 310 -12.29 13.13 -16.70
CA SER A 310 -10.95 12.72 -17.09
C SER A 310 -10.53 11.54 -16.23
N LYS A 311 -9.97 10.49 -16.83
CA LYS A 311 -9.32 9.43 -16.04
C LYS A 311 -8.03 9.99 -15.46
N LEU A 312 -7.91 9.96 -14.14
CA LEU A 312 -6.69 10.33 -13.43
C LEU A 312 -5.74 9.14 -13.39
N ASP A 313 -6.28 7.96 -13.11
CA ASP A 313 -5.52 6.80 -12.63
C ASP A 313 -6.27 5.50 -12.98
N GLU A 314 -5.51 4.44 -13.27
CA GLU A 314 -6.01 3.07 -13.38
C GLU A 314 -4.88 2.06 -13.05
N ASN A 315 -4.96 1.34 -11.93
CA ASN A 315 -3.95 0.35 -11.54
C ASN A 315 -4.51 -0.83 -10.73
N ILE A 316 -3.63 -1.54 -10.02
CA ILE A 316 -3.87 -2.72 -9.18
C ILE A 316 -3.45 -2.38 -7.75
N MET A 317 -4.34 -2.58 -6.78
CA MET A 317 -4.05 -2.36 -5.36
C MET A 317 -3.25 -3.52 -4.74
N GLY A 318 -3.48 -4.75 -5.20
CA GLY A 318 -2.87 -5.93 -4.60
C GLY A 318 -3.49 -6.32 -3.27
N GLU A 319 -3.03 -7.46 -2.72
CA GLU A 319 -3.44 -7.88 -1.37
C GLU A 319 -3.04 -6.83 -0.32
N PHE A 320 -1.83 -6.28 -0.40
CA PHE A 320 -1.39 -5.25 0.54
C PHE A 320 -2.29 -4.00 0.46
N GLY A 321 -2.54 -3.47 -0.73
CA GLY A 321 -3.36 -2.26 -0.87
C GLY A 321 -4.80 -2.46 -0.39
N TRP A 322 -5.42 -3.60 -0.68
CA TRP A 322 -6.76 -3.92 -0.17
C TRP A 322 -6.79 -4.11 1.34
N LYS A 323 -5.75 -4.70 1.94
CA LYS A 323 -5.60 -4.78 3.39
C LYS A 323 -5.61 -3.38 4.01
N GLU A 324 -4.89 -2.43 3.41
CA GLU A 324 -4.84 -1.04 3.91
C GLU A 324 -6.17 -0.31 3.76
N VAL A 325 -6.87 -0.45 2.63
CA VAL A 325 -8.22 0.10 2.43
C VAL A 325 -9.19 -0.44 3.48
N LEU A 326 -9.16 -1.76 3.74
CA LEU A 326 -10.03 -2.39 4.72
C LEU A 326 -9.68 -1.94 6.14
N LYS A 327 -8.40 -1.84 6.48
CA LYS A 327 -7.89 -1.45 7.80
C LYS A 327 -8.28 -0.01 8.19
N GLN A 328 -8.54 0.88 7.22
CA GLN A 328 -9.04 2.22 7.53
C GLN A 328 -10.41 2.22 8.21
N PHE A 329 -11.24 1.20 7.92
CA PHE A 329 -12.65 1.18 8.33
C PHE A 329 -13.01 -0.05 9.16
N LEU A 330 -12.20 -1.09 9.12
CA LEU A 330 -12.32 -2.32 9.89
C LEU A 330 -11.10 -2.47 10.81
N ASP A 331 -11.15 -3.38 11.78
CA ASP A 331 -9.95 -3.70 12.55
C ASP A 331 -8.90 -4.47 11.70
N SER A 332 -7.66 -4.43 12.16
CA SER A 332 -6.49 -4.99 11.46
C SER A 332 -6.61 -6.49 11.18
N GLU A 333 -7.21 -7.27 12.09
CA GLU A 333 -7.39 -8.71 11.91
C GLU A 333 -8.43 -9.01 10.83
N ARG A 334 -9.57 -8.32 10.85
CA ARG A 334 -10.57 -8.45 9.78
C ARG A 334 -10.00 -8.04 8.43
N ALA A 335 -9.27 -6.93 8.37
CA ALA A 335 -8.65 -6.44 7.15
C ALA A 335 -7.66 -7.45 6.55
N LYS A 336 -6.76 -8.00 7.37
CA LYS A 336 -5.81 -9.05 6.98
C LYS A 336 -6.50 -10.28 6.43
N ASN A 337 -7.49 -10.81 7.15
CA ASN A 337 -8.18 -12.04 6.76
C ASN A 337 -9.01 -11.87 5.48
N LEU A 338 -9.57 -10.68 5.23
CA LEU A 338 -10.31 -10.42 3.99
C LEU A 338 -9.39 -10.21 2.80
N ALA A 339 -8.32 -9.44 2.98
CA ALA A 339 -7.37 -9.16 1.91
C ALA A 339 -6.65 -10.43 1.43
N ALA A 340 -6.38 -11.39 2.34
CA ALA A 340 -5.74 -12.67 1.99
C ALA A 340 -6.52 -13.52 0.96
N ALA A 341 -7.81 -13.24 0.75
CA ALA A 341 -8.62 -13.90 -0.27
C ALA A 341 -8.51 -13.26 -1.65
N TRP A 342 -7.76 -12.15 -1.78
CA TRP A 342 -7.50 -11.46 -3.04
C TRP A 342 -6.85 -12.39 -4.06
N GLU A 343 -7.34 -12.39 -5.29
CA GLU A 343 -6.74 -13.12 -6.40
C GLU A 343 -6.50 -12.22 -7.61
N GLY A 344 -6.75 -10.92 -7.52
CA GLY A 344 -6.58 -9.97 -8.60
C GLY A 344 -7.55 -8.81 -8.47
N ASP A 345 -7.16 -7.62 -8.89
CA ASP A 345 -8.04 -6.48 -8.91
C ASP A 345 -7.70 -5.51 -10.04
N ARG A 346 -8.60 -4.58 -10.28
CA ARG A 346 -8.35 -3.37 -11.05
C ARG A 346 -9.18 -2.25 -10.49
N TYR A 347 -8.59 -1.08 -10.31
CA TYR A 347 -9.32 0.13 -9.99
C TYR A 347 -9.06 1.22 -11.03
N ALA A 348 -9.94 2.22 -11.06
CA ALA A 348 -9.77 3.44 -11.81
C ALA A 348 -10.36 4.63 -11.03
N VAL A 349 -9.71 5.78 -11.15
CA VAL A 349 -10.21 7.05 -10.60
C VAL A 349 -10.42 8.04 -11.72
N PHE A 350 -11.60 8.63 -11.75
CA PHE A 350 -11.96 9.70 -12.67
C PHE A 350 -12.22 10.98 -11.89
N GLU A 351 -11.94 12.12 -12.50
CA GLU A 351 -12.25 13.42 -11.93
C GLU A 351 -13.09 14.25 -12.88
N HIS A 352 -14.12 14.89 -12.32
CA HIS A 352 -14.93 15.83 -13.06
C HIS A 352 -14.14 17.13 -13.31
N LYS A 353 -14.02 17.54 -14.58
CA LYS A 353 -13.14 18.63 -15.04
C LYS A 353 -13.38 19.98 -14.35
N GLN A 354 -14.62 20.28 -13.97
CA GLN A 354 -14.99 21.56 -13.32
C GLN A 354 -15.06 21.45 -11.79
N THR A 355 -15.91 20.58 -11.27
CA THR A 355 -16.17 20.44 -9.82
C THR A 355 -15.07 19.71 -9.05
N LYS A 356 -14.13 19.04 -9.73
CA LYS A 356 -13.05 18.25 -9.11
C LYS A 356 -13.52 17.08 -8.25
N LYS A 357 -14.79 16.69 -8.34
CA LYS A 357 -15.32 15.51 -7.63
C LYS A 357 -14.76 14.22 -8.26
N PRO A 358 -14.35 13.23 -7.45
CA PRO A 358 -13.85 11.96 -7.94
C PRO A 358 -14.99 10.95 -8.18
N ILE A 359 -14.77 10.03 -9.12
CA ILE A 359 -15.43 8.72 -9.19
C ILE A 359 -14.35 7.67 -8.95
N LEU A 360 -14.61 6.76 -8.02
CA LEU A 360 -13.77 5.58 -7.79
C LEU A 360 -14.50 4.34 -8.30
N VAL A 361 -13.82 3.56 -9.13
CA VAL A 361 -14.28 2.25 -9.59
C VAL A 361 -13.27 1.22 -9.11
N ALA A 362 -13.72 0.12 -8.53
CA ALA A 362 -12.87 -1.04 -8.30
C ALA A 362 -13.59 -2.34 -8.69
N ARG A 363 -12.82 -3.29 -9.22
CA ARG A 363 -13.24 -4.67 -9.48
C ARG A 363 -12.24 -5.58 -8.80
N LEU A 364 -12.73 -6.48 -7.97
CA LEU A 364 -11.95 -7.41 -7.17
C LEU A 364 -12.34 -8.85 -7.53
N HIS A 365 -11.35 -9.69 -7.74
CA HIS A 365 -11.48 -11.14 -7.92
C HIS A 365 -10.99 -11.84 -6.65
N LEU A 366 -11.76 -12.79 -6.16
CA LEU A 366 -11.52 -13.50 -4.90
C LEU A 366 -11.39 -15.00 -5.14
N ASP A 367 -10.68 -15.68 -4.24
CA ASP A 367 -10.37 -17.12 -4.36
C ASP A 367 -11.60 -18.06 -4.33
N SER A 368 -12.75 -17.59 -3.82
CA SER A 368 -13.94 -18.41 -3.57
C SER A 368 -15.20 -17.56 -3.39
N GLU A 369 -16.36 -18.13 -3.71
CA GLU A 369 -17.67 -17.47 -3.51
C GLU A 369 -17.96 -17.21 -2.02
N VAL A 370 -17.42 -18.06 -1.12
CA VAL A 370 -17.53 -17.86 0.33
C VAL A 370 -16.78 -16.60 0.75
N HIS A 371 -15.57 -16.37 0.21
CA HIS A 371 -14.83 -15.15 0.46
C HIS A 371 -15.45 -13.93 -0.23
N ALA A 372 -16.04 -14.07 -1.41
CA ALA A 372 -16.84 -13.00 -2.03
C ALA A 372 -18.04 -12.57 -1.16
N ALA A 373 -18.79 -13.51 -0.59
CA ALA A 373 -19.88 -13.21 0.32
C ALA A 373 -19.40 -12.54 1.63
N ARG A 374 -18.26 -12.99 2.19
CA ARG A 374 -17.64 -12.37 3.37
C ARG A 374 -17.15 -10.95 3.06
N PHE A 375 -16.48 -10.77 1.92
CA PHE A 375 -16.04 -9.46 1.45
C PHE A 375 -17.23 -8.53 1.30
N PHE A 376 -18.29 -8.94 0.61
CA PHE A 376 -19.51 -8.14 0.47
C PHE A 376 -20.06 -7.65 1.81
N GLY A 377 -20.20 -8.56 2.78
CA GLY A 377 -20.76 -8.25 4.09
C GLY A 377 -19.94 -7.22 4.87
N GLN A 378 -18.61 -7.34 4.85
CA GLN A 378 -17.73 -6.46 5.63
C GLN A 378 -17.31 -5.21 4.87
N TYR A 379 -17.18 -5.27 3.55
CA TYR A 379 -16.89 -4.10 2.74
C TYR A 379 -18.10 -3.15 2.66
N SER A 380 -19.33 -3.67 2.71
CA SER A 380 -20.50 -2.80 2.89
C SER A 380 -20.46 -2.04 4.23
N GLU A 381 -20.01 -2.66 5.33
CA GLU A 381 -19.75 -1.96 6.60
C GLU A 381 -18.62 -0.91 6.47
N ALA A 382 -17.55 -1.23 5.74
CA ALA A 382 -16.45 -0.32 5.50
C ALA A 382 -16.91 0.93 4.71
N LEU A 383 -17.67 0.73 3.63
CA LEU A 383 -18.26 1.81 2.82
C LEU A 383 -19.19 2.69 3.65
N GLU A 384 -19.97 2.08 4.53
CA GLU A 384 -20.77 2.82 5.51
C GLU A 384 -19.85 3.72 6.35
N LYS A 385 -18.86 3.17 7.06
CA LYS A 385 -17.97 3.98 7.90
C LYS A 385 -17.20 5.07 7.15
N LYS A 386 -16.82 4.82 5.91
CA LYS A 386 -16.15 5.79 5.03
C LYS A 386 -17.01 7.03 4.76
N HIS A 387 -18.33 6.85 4.59
CA HIS A 387 -19.25 7.93 4.22
C HIS A 387 -20.17 8.29 5.40
N ALA A 388 -19.88 9.35 6.16
CA ALA A 388 -20.69 9.68 7.35
C ALA A 388 -22.14 10.10 7.00
N GLU A 389 -22.33 10.83 5.90
CA GLU A 389 -23.64 11.30 5.45
C GLU A 389 -24.21 10.36 4.37
N ARG A 390 -25.32 9.68 4.70
CA ARG A 390 -25.94 8.67 3.83
C ARG A 390 -27.45 8.81 3.82
N SER A 391 -28.06 8.51 2.67
CA SER A 391 -29.52 8.38 2.52
C SER A 391 -29.86 7.25 1.54
N ASN A 392 -31.15 6.89 1.44
CA ASN A 392 -31.66 5.89 0.48
C ASN A 392 -30.91 4.53 0.50
N LEU A 393 -30.49 4.07 1.69
CA LEU A 393 -29.78 2.81 1.86
C LEU A 393 -30.62 1.62 1.36
N LEU A 394 -30.04 0.83 0.47
CA LEU A 394 -30.61 -0.39 -0.10
C LEU A 394 -29.64 -1.54 0.14
N ARG A 395 -30.11 -2.56 0.87
CA ARG A 395 -29.39 -3.82 1.10
C ARG A 395 -30.21 -4.99 0.54
N ARG A 396 -29.59 -5.76 -0.34
CA ARG A 396 -30.12 -7.00 -0.94
C ARG A 396 -29.03 -8.06 -0.94
N PRO A 397 -29.36 -9.35 -1.16
CA PRO A 397 -28.32 -10.35 -1.39
C PRO A 397 -27.38 -9.86 -2.51
N ASN A 398 -26.08 -9.82 -2.21
CA ASN A 398 -24.99 -9.41 -3.09
C ASN A 398 -25.03 -7.98 -3.66
N PHE A 399 -26.04 -7.16 -3.32
CA PHE A 399 -26.11 -5.77 -3.75
C PHE A 399 -26.32 -4.82 -2.58
N PHE A 400 -25.51 -3.77 -2.51
CA PHE A 400 -25.55 -2.75 -1.48
C PHE A 400 -25.36 -1.36 -2.09
N SER A 401 -26.21 -0.41 -1.73
CA SER A 401 -26.06 0.98 -2.18
C SER A 401 -26.62 2.00 -1.19
N PHE A 402 -26.15 3.23 -1.29
CA PHE A 402 -26.71 4.40 -0.63
C PHE A 402 -26.28 5.67 -1.37
N ASP A 403 -26.96 6.78 -1.10
CA ASP A 403 -26.63 8.10 -1.65
C ASP A 403 -25.83 8.94 -0.65
N THR A 404 -24.86 9.70 -1.15
CA THR A 404 -24.06 10.69 -0.42
C THR A 404 -24.21 12.07 -1.07
N PRO A 405 -23.77 13.17 -0.42
CA PRO A 405 -23.71 14.49 -1.05
C PRO A 405 -22.85 14.56 -2.34
N ASP A 406 -21.94 13.60 -2.51
CA ASP A 406 -21.02 13.52 -3.65
C ASP A 406 -21.47 12.53 -4.74
N GLY A 407 -22.57 11.79 -4.52
CA GLY A 407 -23.11 10.81 -5.45
C GLY A 407 -23.47 9.50 -4.77
N GLY A 408 -23.98 8.56 -5.55
CA GLY A 408 -24.25 7.20 -5.11
C GLY A 408 -22.98 6.39 -4.87
N VAL A 409 -23.09 5.46 -3.93
CA VAL A 409 -22.11 4.40 -3.64
C VAL A 409 -22.80 3.08 -3.92
N PHE A 410 -22.18 2.25 -4.75
CA PHE A 410 -22.71 0.96 -5.19
C PHE A 410 -21.66 -0.14 -4.97
N LEU A 411 -22.10 -1.27 -4.43
CA LEU A 411 -21.33 -2.51 -4.28
C LEU A 411 -22.20 -3.65 -4.79
N ASP A 412 -21.67 -4.43 -5.74
CA ASP A 412 -22.35 -5.59 -6.31
C ASP A 412 -21.38 -6.76 -6.45
N CYS A 413 -21.80 -7.97 -6.10
CA CYS A 413 -20.95 -9.16 -6.18
C CYS A 413 -21.64 -10.30 -6.96
N LEU A 414 -20.89 -10.93 -7.86
CA LEU A 414 -21.38 -12.04 -8.68
C LEU A 414 -20.30 -13.13 -8.76
N GLY A 415 -20.60 -14.31 -8.22
CA GLY A 415 -19.65 -15.43 -8.16
C GLY A 415 -18.41 -15.06 -7.34
N LEU A 416 -17.25 -15.03 -8.00
CA LEU A 416 -15.94 -14.72 -7.40
C LEU A 416 -15.59 -13.23 -7.43
N GLU A 417 -16.44 -12.40 -7.99
CA GLU A 417 -16.12 -11.01 -8.26
C GLU A 417 -17.00 -10.05 -7.47
N CYS A 418 -16.40 -8.94 -7.04
CA CYS A 418 -17.11 -7.81 -6.46
C CYS A 418 -16.69 -6.53 -7.17
N VAL A 419 -17.65 -5.66 -7.46
CA VAL A 419 -17.41 -4.35 -8.05
C VAL A 419 -17.96 -3.24 -7.19
N THR A 420 -17.22 -2.13 -7.15
CA THR A 420 -17.60 -0.92 -6.43
C THR A 420 -17.56 0.27 -7.35
N LEU A 421 -18.54 1.16 -7.20
CA LEU A 421 -18.59 2.41 -7.92
C LEU A 421 -19.09 3.50 -6.98
N GLU A 422 -18.25 4.51 -6.75
CA GLU A 422 -18.50 5.60 -5.81
C GLU A 422 -18.50 6.96 -6.52
N GLY A 423 -19.31 7.91 -6.04
CA GLY A 423 -19.31 9.29 -6.52
C GLY A 423 -20.04 9.50 -7.84
N THR A 424 -20.96 8.59 -8.20
CA THR A 424 -21.69 8.65 -9.49
C THR A 424 -23.18 8.38 -9.33
N THR A 425 -23.92 8.42 -10.42
CA THR A 425 -25.37 8.20 -10.44
C THR A 425 -25.72 6.75 -10.78
N ARG A 426 -26.93 6.32 -10.41
CA ARG A 426 -27.42 4.96 -10.64
C ARG A 426 -27.40 4.55 -12.12
N ASP A 427 -27.71 5.47 -13.04
CA ASP A 427 -27.67 5.20 -14.48
C ASP A 427 -26.25 4.89 -14.99
N LYS A 428 -25.22 5.51 -14.40
CA LYS A 428 -23.81 5.23 -14.71
C LYS A 428 -23.39 3.88 -14.15
N PHE A 429 -23.85 3.54 -12.95
CA PHE A 429 -23.64 2.22 -12.36
C PHE A 429 -24.30 1.12 -13.20
N ASP A 430 -25.58 1.26 -13.56
CA ASP A 430 -26.28 0.27 -14.38
C ASP A 430 -25.62 0.10 -15.76
N ALA A 431 -25.11 1.18 -16.35
CA ALA A 431 -24.34 1.12 -17.60
C ALA A 431 -22.99 0.41 -17.45
N PHE A 432 -22.30 0.59 -16.32
CA PHE A 432 -21.06 -0.13 -15.99
C PHE A 432 -21.32 -1.63 -15.80
N ILE A 433 -22.32 -2.01 -15.01
CA ILE A 433 -22.73 -3.41 -14.81
C ILE A 433 -23.12 -4.07 -16.14
N LYS A 434 -23.87 -3.37 -16.99
CA LYS A 434 -24.18 -3.85 -18.34
C LYS A 434 -22.94 -4.07 -19.19
N ALA A 435 -21.92 -3.21 -19.08
CA ALA A 435 -20.67 -3.35 -19.82
C ALA A 435 -19.79 -4.52 -19.32
N LEU A 436 -20.08 -5.06 -18.14
CA LEU A 436 -19.50 -6.30 -17.60
C LEU A 436 -20.30 -7.55 -17.97
N ASP A 437 -21.40 -7.42 -18.72
CA ASP A 437 -22.38 -8.49 -18.99
C ASP A 437 -23.01 -9.08 -17.72
N TRP A 438 -23.15 -8.28 -16.66
CA TRP A 438 -23.78 -8.69 -15.40
C TRP A 438 -25.29 -8.39 -15.40
N PRO A 439 -26.09 -9.16 -14.62
CA PRO A 439 -27.50 -8.85 -14.41
C PRO A 439 -27.68 -7.45 -13.80
N LEU A 440 -28.76 -6.76 -14.15
CA LEU A 440 -29.07 -5.46 -13.57
C LEU A 440 -29.29 -5.58 -12.06
N ALA A 441 -28.68 -4.67 -11.30
CA ALA A 441 -28.82 -4.62 -9.87
C ALA A 441 -30.27 -4.34 -9.43
N PRO A 442 -30.68 -4.81 -8.23
CA PRO A 442 -32.00 -4.51 -7.67
C PRO A 442 -32.32 -3.01 -7.61
N GLN A 443 -33.58 -2.65 -7.89
CA GLN A 443 -34.08 -1.29 -7.79
C GLN A 443 -34.70 -1.04 -6.39
N LEU A 444 -34.74 0.22 -5.97
CA LEU A 444 -35.53 0.62 -4.80
C LEU A 444 -37.01 0.34 -5.09
N PRO A 445 -37.78 -0.20 -4.12
CA PRO A 445 -39.23 -0.29 -4.28
C PRO A 445 -39.79 1.11 -4.55
N GLU A 446 -40.67 1.25 -5.53
CA GLU A 446 -41.42 2.50 -5.70
C GLU A 446 -42.10 2.82 -4.36
N LYS A 447 -41.91 4.05 -3.85
CA LYS A 447 -42.67 4.51 -2.69
C LYS A 447 -44.14 4.32 -3.05
N PRO A 448 -44.95 3.60 -2.26
CA PRO A 448 -46.38 3.51 -2.53
C PRO A 448 -46.89 4.94 -2.61
N GLY A 449 -47.45 5.30 -3.77
CA GLY A 449 -48.08 6.61 -3.97
C GLY A 449 -49.08 6.86 -2.84
N SER A 450 -49.26 8.14 -2.48
CA SER A 450 -50.19 8.55 -1.43
C SER A 450 -51.51 7.77 -1.57
N VAL A 451 -51.78 6.88 -0.63
CA VAL A 451 -53.06 6.17 -0.55
C VAL A 451 -54.14 7.25 -0.51
N PRO A 452 -55.10 7.28 -1.46
CA PRO A 452 -56.20 8.22 -1.38
C PRO A 452 -56.88 8.04 -0.03
N ALA A 453 -57.05 9.13 0.72
CA ALA A 453 -57.69 9.11 2.03
C ALA A 453 -59.03 8.36 1.91
N LYS A 454 -59.09 7.15 2.47
CA LYS A 454 -60.35 6.43 2.61
C LYS A 454 -61.19 7.20 3.63
N THR A 455 -62.21 7.90 3.13
CA THR A 455 -63.27 8.48 3.97
C THR A 455 -63.94 7.34 4.74
N ALA A 456 -63.62 7.21 6.03
CA ALA A 456 -64.33 6.30 6.91
C ALA A 456 -65.71 6.91 7.21
N MET A 457 -66.77 6.35 6.61
CA MET A 457 -68.13 6.54 7.12
C MET A 457 -68.28 5.74 8.41
N ILE A 458 -68.53 6.44 9.51
CA ILE A 458 -68.86 5.86 10.81
C ILE A 458 -70.33 5.39 10.74
N PRO A 459 -70.65 4.10 10.98
CA PRO A 459 -72.02 3.65 11.17
C PRO A 459 -72.50 4.05 12.58
N ALA A 460 -73.77 4.43 12.68
CA ALA A 460 -74.42 4.88 13.90
C ALA A 460 -74.37 3.84 15.02
N SER A 461 -74.17 4.35 16.24
CA SER A 461 -74.17 3.65 17.52
C SER A 461 -75.43 2.83 17.76
N GLY A 462 -75.24 1.56 18.11
CA GLY A 462 -76.24 0.78 18.82
C GLY A 462 -75.54 -0.33 19.58
N GLU A 463 -75.39 -0.17 20.89
CA GLU A 463 -75.38 -1.30 21.85
C GLU A 463 -75.47 -0.77 23.29
N ASN A 464 -76.55 -1.16 23.96
CA ASN A 464 -76.75 -1.02 25.39
C ASN A 464 -76.77 -2.45 25.93
N ILE A 465 -75.66 -2.98 26.49
CA ILE A 465 -75.70 -4.12 27.41
C ILE A 465 -74.63 -3.96 28.51
N VAL A 466 -75.13 -3.51 29.66
CA VAL A 466 -74.95 -4.01 31.05
C VAL A 466 -73.58 -4.53 31.51
N SER A 467 -73.11 -3.84 32.55
CA SER A 467 -72.04 -4.13 33.51
C SER A 467 -72.14 -5.48 34.24
N ALA A 468 -71.00 -6.16 34.42
CA ALA A 468 -70.82 -7.12 35.50
C ALA A 468 -69.43 -6.92 36.14
N THR A 469 -69.45 -6.52 37.41
CA THR A 469 -68.31 -6.34 38.30
C THR A 469 -67.96 -7.69 38.94
N PHE A 470 -66.69 -8.11 38.90
CA PHE A 470 -66.18 -9.22 39.71
C PHE A 470 -65.30 -8.64 40.84
N ALA A 471 -65.71 -8.88 42.08
CA ALA A 471 -64.87 -8.81 43.27
C ALA A 471 -64.33 -10.23 43.54
N GLY A 472 -63.02 -10.33 43.81
CA GLY A 472 -62.31 -11.60 43.93
C GLY A 472 -62.34 -12.24 45.32
N LEU A 473 -61.67 -13.39 45.44
CA LEU A 473 -60.61 -13.70 46.41
C LEU A 473 -60.28 -15.21 46.39
N SER A 474 -58.96 -15.49 46.38
CA SER A 474 -58.24 -16.73 46.77
C SER A 474 -58.51 -18.02 46.03
#